data_AF-A0A949S6P3-F1
#
_entry.id   AF-A0A949S6P3-F1
#
_cell.length_a   1.000
_cell.length_b   1.000
_cell.length_c   1.000
_cell.angle_alpha   90.00
_cell.angle_beta   90.00
_cell.angle_gamma   90.00
#
_symmetry.space_group_name_H-M   'P 1'
#
loop_
_entity.id
_entity.type
_entity.pdbx_description
1 polymer ?
#
loop_
_entity_poly.entity_id
_entity_poly.type
_entity_poly.pdbx_seq_one_letter_code
_entity_poly.pdbx_strand_id
1 'polypeptide(L)'
;MTIKFLHTLCCFIIAISVMSCDKNDTGKNKTSVTTTAGDSVNKTKEVKTVQSIGGTYTFGSNPEKEAVGSIMVYPLNSSSALFYLDITRGAPSYNSGQLFGEMNVKDSIGIYDSKADSNDLNCILTFHFSPEQLEITTNPEHKDCGFGNGVNADNKYKLTGKALPEYFINGEGDTIQFKGLTVEKYKHRND
;
A
#
# COMPACT_ATOMS: atom_id res chain seq x y z
N MET A 1 -30.51 -21.58 28.55
CA MET A 1 -30.23 -22.90 27.95
C MET A 1 -28.72 -23.00 27.78
N THR A 2 -28.06 -23.66 28.72
CA THR A 2 -26.60 -23.74 28.86
C THR A 2 -26.11 -25.02 28.20
N ILE A 3 -25.22 -24.90 27.20
CA ILE A 3 -24.48 -26.05 26.65
C ILE A 3 -22.99 -25.72 26.78
N LYS A 4 -22.35 -26.44 27.70
CA LYS A 4 -20.89 -26.57 27.84
C LYS A 4 -20.47 -27.79 27.01
N PHE A 5 -19.48 -27.62 26.12
CA PHE A 5 -18.67 -28.70 25.54
C PHE A 5 -17.23 -28.16 25.48
N LEU A 6 -16.35 -28.55 26.39
CA LEU A 6 -15.57 -29.81 26.48
C LEU A 6 -14.21 -29.64 25.77
N HIS A 7 -13.18 -29.54 26.62
CA HIS A 7 -11.76 -29.65 26.29
C HIS A 7 -11.47 -30.88 25.42
N THR A 8 -10.61 -30.73 24.41
CA THR A 8 -9.64 -31.78 24.09
C THR A 8 -8.33 -31.12 23.67
N LEU A 9 -7.43 -31.08 24.64
CA LEU A 9 -6.01 -30.82 24.52
C LEU A 9 -5.38 -32.05 23.83
N CYS A 10 -4.78 -31.88 22.65
CA CYS A 10 -3.93 -32.91 22.08
C CYS A 10 -2.53 -32.34 21.88
N CYS A 11 -1.67 -32.68 22.85
CA CYS A 11 -0.22 -32.57 22.73
C CYS A 11 0.27 -33.56 21.67
N PHE A 12 1.04 -33.10 20.70
CA PHE A 12 2.06 -33.95 20.08
C PHE A 12 3.41 -33.26 20.22
N ILE A 13 4.16 -33.76 21.19
CA ILE A 13 5.60 -33.56 21.37
C ILE A 13 6.28 -34.52 20.39
N ILE A 14 7.13 -34.02 19.49
CA ILE A 14 8.25 -34.82 18.97
C ILE A 14 9.52 -33.99 19.12
N ALA A 15 10.47 -34.61 19.82
CA ALA A 15 11.74 -34.09 20.23
C ALA A 15 12.87 -34.47 19.25
N ILE A 16 13.75 -33.49 19.02
CA ILE A 16 15.23 -33.54 18.99
C ILE A 16 15.93 -34.59 18.08
N SER A 17 16.78 -34.09 17.17
CA SER A 17 18.17 -34.56 17.05
C SER A 17 19.10 -33.47 16.51
N VAL A 18 20.29 -33.45 17.09
CA VAL A 18 21.40 -32.47 17.06
C VAL A 18 22.50 -32.87 16.05
N MET A 19 23.51 -31.99 15.92
CA MET A 19 24.88 -32.17 15.36
C MET A 19 25.01 -31.86 13.85
N SER A 20 25.97 -31.07 13.35
CA SER A 20 27.32 -30.76 13.85
C SER A 20 27.75 -29.32 13.58
N CYS A 21 28.58 -28.79 14.49
CA CYS A 21 29.51 -27.71 14.21
C CYS A 21 30.71 -28.25 13.43
N ASP A 22 31.25 -27.46 12.50
CA ASP A 22 32.66 -27.50 12.15
C ASP A 22 33.26 -26.09 12.29
N LYS A 23 34.43 -26.05 12.93
CA LYS A 23 35.24 -24.85 13.17
C LYS A 23 36.61 -25.02 12.49
N ASN A 24 37.22 -23.86 12.24
CA ASN A 24 38.62 -23.60 11.85
C ASN A 24 38.86 -23.68 10.33
N ASP A 25 39.53 -22.72 9.69
CA ASP A 25 40.78 -22.11 10.14
C ASP A 25 40.97 -20.63 9.74
N THR A 26 41.93 -20.09 10.48
CA THR A 26 42.50 -18.77 10.63
C THR A 26 43.15 -18.22 9.36
N GLY A 27 42.86 -16.96 9.03
CA GLY A 27 43.61 -16.18 8.04
C GLY A 27 43.61 -14.71 8.40
N LYS A 28 44.61 -14.28 9.18
CA LYS A 28 44.91 -12.87 9.47
C LYS A 28 45.17 -12.11 8.15
N ASN A 29 44.51 -10.97 7.96
CA ASN A 29 45.21 -9.80 7.45
C ASN A 29 44.68 -8.51 8.08
N LYS A 30 45.61 -7.72 8.61
CA LYS A 30 45.38 -6.40 9.19
C LYS A 30 45.07 -5.43 8.05
N THR A 31 44.07 -4.58 8.22
CA THR A 31 44.19 -3.14 7.98
C THR A 31 43.04 -2.43 8.69
N SER A 32 43.41 -1.48 9.53
CA SER A 32 42.55 -0.56 10.25
C SER A 32 41.92 0.42 9.27
N VAL A 33 40.59 0.48 9.19
CA VAL A 33 39.88 1.68 8.75
C VAL A 33 38.72 1.90 9.72
N THR A 34 38.88 2.96 10.50
CA THR A 34 37.85 3.62 11.29
C THR A 34 36.80 4.20 10.35
N THR A 35 35.57 3.68 10.36
CA THR A 35 34.39 4.44 9.88
C THR A 35 33.13 4.01 10.65
N THR A 36 32.78 4.87 11.60
CA THR A 36 31.43 5.35 11.94
C THR A 36 30.27 4.35 12.07
N ALA A 37 29.89 4.09 13.31
CA ALA A 37 28.53 3.73 13.68
C ALA A 37 27.60 4.91 13.40
N GLY A 38 26.63 4.75 12.49
CA GLY A 38 25.64 5.78 12.23
C GLY A 38 24.72 5.42 11.07
N ASP A 39 23.79 4.47 11.27
CA ASP A 39 22.63 4.33 10.35
C ASP A 39 21.40 3.60 10.94
N SER A 40 21.38 3.30 12.24
CA SER A 40 20.28 2.55 12.86
C SER A 40 19.15 3.43 13.41
N VAL A 41 19.27 4.76 13.35
CA VAL A 41 18.28 5.71 13.91
C VAL A 41 17.24 6.14 12.86
N ASN A 42 17.60 6.22 11.57
CA ASN A 42 16.67 6.66 10.52
C ASN A 42 15.69 5.58 10.08
N LYS A 43 16.14 4.32 9.94
CA LYS A 43 15.30 3.22 9.46
C LYS A 43 14.06 2.99 10.33
N THR A 44 14.20 3.04 11.66
CA THR A 44 13.09 2.78 12.59
C THR A 44 12.03 3.89 12.59
N LYS A 45 12.45 5.15 12.38
CA LYS A 45 11.53 6.29 12.31
C LYS A 45 10.75 6.29 10.99
N GLU A 46 11.43 5.99 9.88
CA GLU A 46 10.84 5.95 8.54
C GLU A 46 9.82 4.80 8.40
N VAL A 47 10.16 3.59 8.90
CA VAL A 47 9.23 2.44 8.97
C VAL A 47 7.95 2.81 9.74
N LYS A 48 8.08 3.49 10.89
CA LYS A 48 6.93 3.87 11.71
C LYS A 48 6.04 4.93 11.04
N THR A 49 6.65 5.84 10.27
CA THR A 49 5.92 6.88 9.53
C THR A 49 5.09 6.29 8.41
N VAL A 50 5.63 5.37 7.60
CA VAL A 50 4.85 4.77 6.49
C VAL A 50 3.79 3.80 7.00
N GLN A 51 4.00 3.12 8.12
CA GLN A 51 2.91 2.36 8.74
C GLN A 51 1.73 3.23 9.18
N SER A 52 1.96 4.51 9.48
CA SER A 52 0.91 5.42 9.97
C SER A 52 -0.03 5.96 8.87
N ILE A 53 0.32 5.78 7.59
CA ILE A 53 -0.52 6.21 6.46
C ILE A 53 -1.47 5.11 5.95
N GLY A 54 -1.39 3.91 6.53
CA GLY A 54 -2.23 2.79 6.13
C GLY A 54 -3.67 2.95 6.58
N GLY A 55 -4.61 2.60 5.71
CA GLY A 55 -6.04 2.69 6.01
C GLY A 55 -6.91 2.90 4.78
N THR A 56 -8.17 3.25 5.05
CA THR A 56 -9.17 3.59 4.04
C THR A 56 -9.56 5.05 4.19
N TYR A 57 -9.52 5.79 3.09
CA TYR A 57 -9.89 7.20 3.01
C TYR A 57 -10.97 7.39 1.96
N THR A 58 -11.92 8.28 2.20
CA THR A 58 -13.06 8.52 1.30
C THR A 58 -13.41 10.00 1.20
N PHE A 59 -13.97 10.42 0.06
CA PHE A 59 -14.67 11.69 -0.07
C PHE A 59 -16.03 11.47 -0.74
N GLY A 60 -16.93 12.44 -0.55
CA GLY A 60 -18.30 12.33 -1.04
C GLY A 60 -19.07 11.21 -0.35
N SER A 61 -20.37 11.19 -0.56
CA SER A 61 -21.24 10.16 0.05
C SER A 61 -22.38 9.72 -0.86
N ASN A 62 -22.72 10.51 -1.87
CA ASN A 62 -23.85 10.24 -2.74
C ASN A 62 -23.52 10.56 -4.21
N PRO A 63 -23.31 9.54 -5.06
CA PRO A 63 -22.98 9.76 -6.47
C PRO A 63 -24.11 10.42 -7.27
N GLU A 64 -25.34 10.47 -6.74
CA GLU A 64 -26.45 11.21 -7.38
C GLU A 64 -26.30 12.73 -7.26
N LYS A 65 -25.45 13.20 -6.35
CA LYS A 65 -25.33 14.63 -6.00
C LYS A 65 -23.94 15.19 -6.23
N GLU A 66 -22.92 14.35 -6.16
CA GLU A 66 -21.52 14.76 -6.15
C GLU A 66 -20.61 13.64 -6.66
N ALA A 67 -19.34 13.97 -6.91
CA ALA A 67 -18.31 12.97 -7.07
C ALA A 67 -18.10 12.21 -5.76
N VAL A 68 -17.77 10.93 -5.86
CA VAL A 68 -17.49 10.06 -4.71
C VAL A 68 -16.23 9.27 -5.00
N GLY A 69 -15.43 9.03 -3.97
CA GLY A 69 -14.21 8.26 -4.12
C GLY A 69 -13.75 7.59 -2.85
N SER A 70 -13.02 6.51 -3.03
CA SER A 70 -12.37 5.77 -1.96
C SER A 70 -10.96 5.38 -2.38
N ILE A 71 -10.06 5.37 -1.39
CA ILE A 71 -8.71 4.86 -1.57
C ILE A 71 -8.33 4.00 -0.37
N MET A 72 -7.80 2.82 -0.67
CA MET A 72 -7.19 1.92 0.30
C MET A 72 -5.68 2.02 0.17
N VAL A 73 -4.98 2.24 1.28
CA VAL A 73 -3.52 2.38 1.34
C VAL A 73 -2.95 1.26 2.19
N TYR A 74 -2.02 0.49 1.62
CA TYR A 74 -1.34 -0.63 2.26
C TYR A 74 0.18 -0.39 2.28
N PRO A 75 0.77 -0.09 3.45
CA PRO A 75 2.22 0.06 3.61
C PRO A 75 2.98 -1.23 3.25
N LEU A 76 3.96 -1.15 2.34
CA LEU A 76 4.82 -2.28 2.00
C LEU A 76 6.07 -2.33 2.87
N ASN A 77 6.73 -1.19 3.02
CA ASN A 77 7.97 -1.04 3.76
C ASN A 77 8.10 0.42 4.26
N SER A 78 9.32 0.86 4.60
CA SER A 78 9.57 2.21 5.12
C SER A 78 9.46 3.34 4.13
N SER A 79 9.42 3.05 2.83
CA SER A 79 9.48 4.08 1.79
C SER A 79 8.53 3.81 0.63
N SER A 80 7.70 2.76 0.69
CA SER A 80 6.67 2.52 -0.32
C SER A 80 5.40 1.91 0.24
N ALA A 81 4.31 2.11 -0.50
CA ALA A 81 3.00 1.60 -0.18
C ALA A 81 2.22 1.31 -1.47
N LEU A 82 1.41 0.25 -1.44
CA LEU A 82 0.40 0.01 -2.47
C LEU A 82 -0.83 0.86 -2.19
N PHE A 83 -1.54 1.22 -3.24
CA PHE A 83 -2.86 1.79 -3.12
C PHE A 83 -3.82 1.21 -4.15
N TYR A 84 -5.10 1.23 -3.80
CA TYR A 84 -6.20 1.01 -4.72
C TYR A 84 -7.17 2.18 -4.61
N LEU A 85 -7.33 2.92 -5.71
CA LEU A 85 -8.18 4.09 -5.83
C LEU A 85 -9.39 3.72 -6.71
N ASP A 86 -10.58 4.06 -6.25
CA ASP A 86 -11.83 3.92 -6.99
C ASP A 86 -12.65 5.21 -6.85
N ILE A 87 -12.96 5.85 -7.99
CA ILE A 87 -13.57 7.17 -8.05
C ILE A 87 -14.64 7.24 -9.13
N THR A 88 -15.68 8.03 -8.86
CA THR A 88 -16.73 8.38 -9.83
C THR A 88 -17.01 9.87 -9.80
N ARG A 89 -17.30 10.44 -10.97
CA ARG A 89 -17.76 11.84 -11.08
C ARG A 89 -19.24 12.03 -10.70
N GLY A 90 -19.97 10.93 -10.43
CA GLY A 90 -21.39 10.95 -10.12
C GLY A 90 -22.30 11.19 -11.34
N ALA A 91 -23.58 11.42 -11.06
CA ALA A 91 -24.62 11.67 -12.05
C ALA A 91 -24.31 12.90 -12.94
N PRO A 92 -24.83 12.93 -14.19
CA PRO A 92 -25.69 11.93 -14.81
C PRO A 92 -24.93 10.85 -15.60
N SER A 93 -23.63 11.02 -15.85
CA SER A 93 -22.87 10.09 -16.71
C SER A 93 -22.22 8.94 -15.92
N TYR A 94 -22.03 9.10 -14.61
CA TYR A 94 -21.44 8.10 -13.72
C TYR A 94 -20.09 7.55 -14.19
N ASN A 95 -19.34 8.32 -14.99
CA ASN A 95 -18.01 7.91 -15.40
C ASN A 95 -17.17 7.65 -14.14
N SER A 96 -16.50 6.50 -14.14
CA SER A 96 -15.71 6.03 -13.03
C SER A 96 -14.35 5.55 -13.52
N GLY A 97 -13.39 5.59 -12.61
CA GLY A 97 -12.03 5.18 -12.87
C GLY A 97 -11.47 4.46 -11.65
N GLN A 98 -10.66 3.46 -11.90
CA GLN A 98 -9.95 2.73 -10.87
C GLN A 98 -8.46 2.75 -11.18
N LEU A 99 -7.63 2.79 -10.15
CA LEU A 99 -6.18 2.75 -10.29
C LEU A 99 -5.57 1.99 -9.13
N PHE A 100 -4.81 0.96 -9.48
CA PHE A 100 -3.92 0.26 -8.56
C PHE A 100 -2.48 0.64 -8.88
N GLY A 101 -1.68 0.91 -7.86
CA GLY A 101 -0.28 1.26 -8.07
C GLY A 101 0.55 1.19 -6.80
N GLU A 102 1.85 1.38 -6.97
CA GLU A 102 2.81 1.57 -5.88
C GLU A 102 3.27 3.02 -5.85
N MET A 103 3.23 3.65 -4.68
CA MET A 103 3.78 4.98 -4.47
C MET A 103 5.04 4.93 -3.61
N ASN A 104 6.00 5.79 -3.96
CA ASN A 104 7.15 6.07 -3.10
C ASN A 104 6.73 7.08 -2.03
N VAL A 105 7.01 6.78 -0.77
CA VAL A 105 6.57 7.59 0.38
C VAL A 105 7.78 8.13 1.12
N LYS A 106 7.79 9.46 1.31
CA LYS A 106 8.78 10.15 2.12
C LYS A 106 8.12 11.35 2.82
N ASP A 107 8.41 11.53 4.11
CA ASP A 107 7.94 12.67 4.89
C ASP A 107 6.41 12.91 4.79
N SER A 108 5.62 11.83 4.82
CA SER A 108 4.14 11.85 4.67
C SER A 108 3.65 12.30 3.29
N ILE A 109 4.52 12.28 2.28
CA ILE A 109 4.20 12.55 0.89
C ILE A 109 4.43 11.27 0.09
N GLY A 110 3.37 10.76 -0.53
CA GLY A 110 3.43 9.68 -1.51
C GLY A 110 3.49 10.24 -2.93
N ILE A 111 4.30 9.65 -3.80
CA ILE A 111 4.35 9.97 -5.23
C ILE A 111 4.13 8.68 -6.03
N TYR A 112 3.11 8.71 -6.87
CA TYR A 112 2.87 7.70 -7.91
C TYR A 112 3.24 8.29 -9.26
N ASP A 113 3.97 7.53 -10.07
CA ASP A 113 4.27 7.84 -11.47
C ASP A 113 3.91 6.63 -12.33
N SER A 114 2.90 6.79 -13.18
CA SER A 114 2.42 5.69 -14.02
C SER A 114 3.48 5.16 -14.97
N LYS A 115 4.52 5.93 -15.30
CA LYS A 115 5.61 5.48 -16.18
C LYS A 115 6.53 4.46 -15.54
N ALA A 116 6.56 4.38 -14.20
CA ALA A 116 7.21 3.26 -13.53
C ALA A 116 6.49 1.94 -13.83
N ASP A 117 5.22 2.02 -14.24
CA ASP A 117 4.34 0.88 -14.37
C ASP A 117 3.97 0.52 -15.82
N SER A 118 3.63 1.51 -16.63
CA SER A 118 3.24 1.35 -18.02
C SER A 118 3.67 2.57 -18.82
N ASN A 119 4.04 2.35 -20.08
CA ASN A 119 4.36 3.43 -21.01
C ASN A 119 3.11 4.07 -21.64
N ASP A 120 1.93 3.49 -21.40
CA ASP A 120 0.68 3.88 -22.07
C ASP A 120 -0.03 5.05 -21.37
N LEU A 121 0.31 5.31 -20.10
CA LEU A 121 -0.26 6.40 -19.29
C LEU A 121 0.78 7.45 -18.95
N ASN A 122 0.33 8.68 -18.77
CA ASN A 122 1.16 9.81 -18.36
C ASN A 122 0.50 10.51 -17.16
N CYS A 123 0.56 9.85 -16.01
CA CYS A 123 -0.07 10.25 -14.76
C CYS A 123 0.96 10.36 -13.64
N ILE A 124 0.99 11.50 -12.95
CA ILE A 124 1.70 11.65 -11.69
C ILE A 124 0.72 12.13 -10.63
N LEU A 125 0.54 11.35 -9.57
CA LEU A 125 -0.29 11.70 -8.42
C LEU A 125 0.59 11.93 -7.19
N THR A 126 0.28 13.01 -6.47
CA THR A 126 0.89 13.32 -5.17
C THR A 126 -0.12 13.14 -4.06
N PHE A 127 0.27 12.38 -3.03
CA PHE A 127 -0.54 12.01 -1.88
C PHE A 127 0.00 12.71 -0.64
N HIS A 128 -0.71 13.70 -0.12
CA HIS A 128 -0.33 14.41 1.10
C HIS A 128 -1.07 13.82 2.30
N PHE A 129 -0.36 13.05 3.12
CA PHE A 129 -0.92 12.41 4.31
C PHE A 129 -0.88 13.32 5.53
N SER A 130 -1.94 13.26 6.32
CA SER A 130 -2.07 13.84 7.64
C SER A 130 -2.86 12.88 8.54
N PRO A 131 -2.91 13.07 9.88
CA PRO A 131 -3.43 12.06 10.81
C PRO A 131 -4.84 11.52 10.52
N GLU A 132 -5.71 12.30 9.88
CA GLU A 132 -7.10 11.91 9.57
C GLU A 132 -7.54 12.25 8.15
N GLN A 133 -6.61 12.65 7.29
CA GLN A 133 -6.91 13.08 5.93
C GLN A 133 -5.76 12.74 4.99
N LEU A 134 -6.13 12.44 3.76
CA LEU A 134 -5.25 12.35 2.60
C LEU A 134 -5.73 13.37 1.56
N GLU A 135 -4.84 14.20 1.05
CA GLU A 135 -5.12 15.04 -0.12
C GLU A 135 -4.38 14.48 -1.34
N ILE A 136 -5.12 14.23 -2.42
CA ILE A 136 -4.54 13.82 -3.69
C ILE A 136 -4.52 15.02 -4.62
N THR A 137 -3.41 15.21 -5.32
CA THR A 137 -3.30 16.18 -6.40
C THR A 137 -2.62 15.55 -7.62
N THR A 138 -3.11 15.92 -8.80
CA THR A 138 -2.60 15.48 -10.08
C THR A 138 -1.62 16.50 -10.62
N ASN A 139 -0.48 16.05 -11.15
CA ASN A 139 0.44 16.94 -11.83
C ASN A 139 -0.21 17.50 -13.11
N PRO A 140 -0.21 18.83 -13.33
CA PRO A 140 -0.90 19.45 -14.48
C PRO A 140 -0.32 19.05 -15.85
N GLU A 141 0.95 18.65 -15.92
CA GLU A 141 1.63 18.18 -17.14
C GLU A 141 1.49 16.66 -17.34
N HIS A 142 1.09 15.93 -16.31
CA HIS A 142 0.98 14.46 -16.28
C HIS A 142 -0.36 14.03 -15.66
N LYS A 143 -1.44 14.30 -16.39
CA LYS A 143 -2.84 14.09 -15.93
C LYS A 143 -3.56 12.89 -16.54
N ASP A 144 -2.90 12.11 -17.39
CA ASP A 144 -3.53 11.00 -18.09
C ASP A 144 -3.47 9.72 -17.26
N CYS A 145 -4.41 9.60 -16.33
CA CYS A 145 -4.51 8.50 -15.37
C CYS A 145 -5.52 7.42 -15.78
N GLY A 146 -6.10 7.51 -16.98
CA GLY A 146 -7.03 6.48 -17.47
C GLY A 146 -8.40 6.42 -16.79
N PHE A 147 -8.78 7.41 -15.97
CA PHE A 147 -10.04 7.37 -15.20
C PHE A 147 -11.32 7.57 -16.02
N GLY A 148 -11.20 7.89 -17.31
CA GLY A 148 -12.33 8.24 -18.16
C GLY A 148 -12.76 9.72 -18.07
N ASN A 149 -13.76 10.08 -18.88
CA ASN A 149 -14.06 11.47 -19.19
C ASN A 149 -14.59 12.27 -17.98
N GLY A 150 -13.82 13.26 -17.53
CA GLY A 150 -14.18 14.18 -16.46
C GLY A 150 -14.17 13.56 -15.06
N VAL A 151 -13.42 12.47 -14.90
CA VAL A 151 -13.15 11.85 -13.60
C VAL A 151 -11.78 12.33 -13.12
N ASN A 152 -11.70 12.81 -11.88
CA ASN A 152 -10.47 13.35 -11.29
C ASN A 152 -10.29 12.81 -9.86
N ALA A 153 -9.06 12.44 -9.52
CA ALA A 153 -8.67 12.00 -8.19
C ALA A 153 -8.44 13.16 -7.20
N ASP A 154 -8.29 14.40 -7.70
CA ASP A 154 -7.99 15.59 -6.89
C ASP A 154 -9.09 15.84 -5.86
N ASN A 155 -8.78 15.57 -4.58
CA ASN A 155 -9.71 15.81 -3.49
C ASN A 155 -9.01 15.68 -2.12
N LYS A 156 -9.76 16.04 -1.07
CA LYS A 156 -9.43 15.76 0.32
C LYS A 156 -10.28 14.58 0.81
N TYR A 157 -9.62 13.46 1.03
CA TYR A 157 -10.20 12.21 1.49
C TYR A 157 -10.08 12.14 3.01
N LYS A 158 -11.20 11.88 3.69
CA LYS A 158 -11.22 11.68 5.14
C LYS A 158 -10.88 10.23 5.47
N LEU A 159 -10.07 10.00 6.50
CA LEU A 159 -9.81 8.67 7.03
C LEU A 159 -11.10 8.10 7.65
N THR A 160 -11.56 6.96 7.12
CA THR A 160 -12.77 6.26 7.57
C THR A 160 -12.47 4.88 8.14
N GLY A 161 -11.31 4.29 7.82
CA GLY A 161 -10.85 3.03 8.41
C GLY A 161 -9.36 3.09 8.76
N LYS A 162 -9.01 2.91 10.04
CA LYS A 162 -7.62 2.87 10.53
C LYS A 162 -6.97 1.48 10.41
N ALA A 163 -7.77 0.44 10.21
CA ALA A 163 -7.25 -0.91 10.02
C ALA A 163 -6.57 -0.99 8.65
N LEU A 164 -5.48 -1.75 8.56
CA LEU A 164 -4.84 -2.02 7.27
C LEU A 164 -5.80 -2.82 6.39
N PRO A 165 -6.04 -2.40 5.14
CA PRO A 165 -6.91 -3.12 4.23
C PRO A 165 -6.27 -4.47 3.87
N GLU A 166 -7.04 -5.56 4.00
CA GLU A 166 -6.55 -6.91 3.64
C GLU A 166 -6.66 -7.18 2.14
N TYR A 167 -7.74 -6.67 1.53
CA TYR A 167 -8.06 -6.86 0.11
C TYR A 167 -8.84 -5.66 -0.44
N PHE A 168 -8.98 -5.63 -1.76
CA PHE A 168 -9.94 -4.79 -2.49
C PHE A 168 -10.72 -5.63 -3.51
N ILE A 169 -11.78 -5.07 -4.07
CA ILE A 169 -12.55 -5.66 -5.17
C ILE A 169 -12.28 -4.80 -6.41
N ASN A 170 -11.79 -5.40 -7.50
CA ASN A 170 -11.51 -4.67 -8.73
C ASN A 170 -12.77 -4.48 -9.60
N GLY A 171 -12.62 -3.83 -10.75
CA GLY A 171 -13.70 -3.57 -11.69
C GLY A 171 -14.33 -4.83 -12.29
N GLU A 172 -13.60 -5.94 -12.34
CA GLU A 172 -14.12 -7.24 -12.73
C GLU A 172 -14.94 -7.94 -11.61
N GLY A 173 -14.86 -7.45 -10.38
CA GLY A 173 -15.51 -8.05 -9.21
C GLY A 173 -14.65 -9.09 -8.48
N ASP A 174 -13.39 -9.26 -8.87
CA ASP A 174 -12.45 -10.16 -8.22
C ASP A 174 -11.96 -9.58 -6.89
N THR A 175 -11.82 -10.46 -5.90
CA THR A 175 -11.17 -10.13 -4.62
C THR A 175 -9.65 -10.24 -4.75
N ILE A 176 -8.95 -9.14 -4.53
CA ILE A 176 -7.49 -9.04 -4.66
C ILE A 176 -6.88 -8.74 -3.30
N GLN A 177 -6.03 -9.65 -2.79
CA GLN A 177 -5.35 -9.49 -1.51
C GLN A 177 -4.17 -8.54 -1.65
N PHE A 178 -4.00 -7.58 -0.73
CA PHE A 178 -2.81 -6.72 -0.71
C PHE A 178 -1.55 -7.50 -0.31
N LYS A 179 -1.70 -8.45 0.60
CA LYS A 179 -0.58 -9.25 1.10
C LYS A 179 0.05 -10.08 -0.02
N GLY A 180 1.31 -9.78 -0.34
CA GLY A 180 2.07 -10.50 -1.38
C GLY A 180 1.75 -10.06 -2.82
N LEU A 181 0.93 -9.03 -2.99
CA LEU A 181 0.67 -8.38 -4.26
C LEU A 181 1.85 -7.51 -4.67
N THR A 182 2.07 -7.40 -5.98
CA THR A 182 2.98 -6.43 -6.61
C THR A 182 2.26 -5.83 -7.81
N VAL A 183 2.78 -4.74 -8.36
CA VAL A 183 2.15 -4.12 -9.53
C VAL A 183 2.22 -5.03 -10.76
N GLU A 184 3.34 -5.74 -10.98
CA GLU A 184 3.48 -6.70 -12.08
C GLU A 184 2.45 -7.83 -11.97
N LYS A 185 2.25 -8.37 -10.76
CA LYS A 185 1.25 -9.42 -10.53
C LYS A 185 -0.17 -8.96 -10.80
N TYR A 186 -0.47 -7.67 -10.58
CA TYR A 186 -1.79 -7.13 -10.87
C TYR A 186 -2.00 -6.95 -12.37
N LYS A 187 -1.02 -6.40 -13.09
CA LYS A 187 -1.11 -6.17 -14.54
C LYS A 187 -1.38 -7.46 -15.33
N HIS A 188 -0.67 -8.54 -15.03
CA HIS A 188 -0.80 -9.82 -15.73
C HIS A 188 -2.12 -10.59 -15.46
N ARG A 189 -3.05 -10.03 -14.68
CA ARG A 189 -4.39 -10.62 -14.49
C ARG A 189 -5.40 -10.10 -15.52
N ASN A 190 -5.06 -9.02 -16.22
CA ASN A 190 -5.94 -8.34 -17.17
C ASN A 190 -5.50 -8.56 -18.63
N ASP A 191 -4.51 -9.43 -18.86
CA ASP A 191 -4.09 -9.97 -20.17
C ASP A 191 -4.69 -11.36 -20.39
#